data_AF-A0A1I8C7H0-F1
#
_entry.id   AF-A0A1I8C7H0-F1
#
_cell.length_a   1.000
_cell.length_b   1.000
_cell.length_c   1.000
_cell.angle_alpha   90.00
_cell.angle_beta   90.00
_cell.angle_gamma   90.00
#
_symmetry.space_group_name_H-M   'P 1'
#
loop_
_entity.id
_entity.type
_entity.pdbx_description
1 polymer ?
#
loop_
_entity_poly.entity_id
_entity_poly.type
_entity_poly.pdbx_seq_one_letter_code
_entity_poly.pdbx_strand_id
1 'polypeptide(L)'
;MSSKLSEFVPCAKLVEDGLAIIMHRSQIDANLDACRTARHALSLIASARPQAVILALSTEVARFNSSSQHQAIQHSYISPLVRSSVEVLRIIEQLTEKQYNEVIKLIIPVGDILVHCIEAPTLKANTLSKMFPPIQKFHMVAYCSTSRRIAIGGANGKLVIHDLKSSKAQVVQAHNQPITALDFSSDGKVLCVYCATEAKVSLWQSQMSFLGMGQNSLKCMKVMQAPAEFPIETPGETPQIFRAKIIFNGPKSLTLMLPNGRESRITFG
;
A
#
# COMPACT_ATOMS: atom_id res chain seq x y z
N MET A 1 -26.44 13.45 -44.80
CA MET A 1 -25.96 12.77 -43.57
C MET A 1 -26.31 11.27 -43.61
N SER A 2 -25.86 10.51 -44.61
CA SER A 2 -26.03 9.04 -44.65
C SER A 2 -25.05 8.39 -45.63
N SER A 3 -23.74 8.55 -45.44
CA SER A 3 -22.75 7.95 -46.36
C SER A 3 -21.38 7.63 -45.74
N LYS A 4 -21.26 7.53 -44.41
CA LYS A 4 -20.01 7.12 -43.74
C LYS A 4 -20.11 5.84 -42.89
N LEU A 5 -21.25 5.16 -42.91
CA LEU A 5 -21.45 3.90 -42.16
C LEU A 5 -21.23 2.64 -43.01
N SER A 6 -21.09 2.76 -44.34
CA SER A 6 -20.92 1.62 -45.25
C SER A 6 -19.47 1.13 -45.39
N GLU A 7 -18.47 1.90 -44.96
CA GLU A 7 -17.05 1.51 -45.00
C GLU A 7 -16.56 0.78 -43.73
N PHE A 8 -17.37 0.76 -42.66
CA PHE A 8 -17.04 0.02 -41.42
C PHE A 8 -17.46 -1.46 -41.46
N VAL A 9 -18.40 -1.82 -42.32
CA VAL A 9 -18.93 -3.19 -42.44
C VAL A 9 -17.92 -4.19 -43.04
N PRO A 10 -17.05 -3.83 -44.02
CA PRO A 10 -16.06 -4.77 -44.56
C PRO A 10 -14.90 -5.07 -43.60
N CYS A 11 -14.49 -4.10 -42.78
CA CYS A 11 -13.41 -4.28 -41.79
C CYS A 11 -13.82 -5.21 -40.64
N ALA A 12 -15.07 -5.14 -40.17
CA ALA A 12 -15.57 -6.05 -39.15
C ALA A 12 -15.62 -7.50 -39.65
N LYS A 13 -15.99 -7.70 -40.92
CA LYS A 13 -16.07 -9.03 -41.55
C LYS A 13 -14.70 -9.66 -41.81
N LEU A 14 -13.71 -8.86 -42.23
CA LEU A 14 -12.32 -9.31 -42.37
C LEU A 14 -11.66 -9.67 -41.02
N VAL A 15 -12.07 -9.01 -39.93
CA VAL A 15 -11.63 -9.34 -38.57
C VAL A 15 -12.32 -10.62 -38.08
N GLU A 16 -13.62 -10.82 -38.34
CA GLU A 16 -14.33 -12.07 -38.02
C GLU A 16 -13.80 -13.27 -38.82
N ASP A 17 -13.60 -13.12 -40.13
CA ASP A 17 -13.07 -14.18 -41.00
C ASP A 17 -11.59 -14.48 -40.70
N GLY A 18 -10.80 -13.46 -40.34
CA GLY A 18 -9.43 -13.62 -39.85
C GLY A 18 -9.34 -14.31 -38.49
N LEU A 19 -10.24 -13.98 -37.55
CA LEU A 19 -10.38 -14.65 -36.25
C LEU A 19 -10.81 -16.11 -36.41
N ALA A 20 -11.71 -16.41 -37.36
CA ALA A 20 -12.13 -17.78 -37.64
C ALA A 20 -10.97 -18.66 -38.16
N ILE A 21 -10.10 -18.11 -39.01
CA ILE A 21 -8.92 -18.83 -39.52
C ILE A 21 -7.84 -19.03 -38.43
N ILE A 22 -7.68 -18.07 -37.52
CA ILE A 22 -6.76 -18.17 -36.37
C ILE A 22 -7.28 -19.18 -35.34
N MET A 23 -8.59 -19.16 -35.05
CA MET A 23 -9.21 -20.07 -34.08
C MET A 23 -9.31 -21.52 -34.61
N HIS A 24 -9.40 -21.74 -35.93
CA HIS A 24 -9.46 -23.10 -36.48
C HIS A 24 -8.12 -23.86 -36.41
N ARG A 25 -7.00 -23.15 -36.23
CA ARG A 25 -5.64 -23.74 -36.18
C ARG A 25 -5.02 -23.82 -34.80
N SER A 26 -5.68 -23.31 -33.78
CA SER A 26 -5.11 -23.27 -32.45
C SER A 26 -6.16 -23.80 -31.47
N GLN A 27 -5.90 -24.98 -30.91
CA GLN A 27 -6.64 -25.53 -29.76
C GLN A 27 -6.38 -24.65 -28.53
N ILE A 28 -6.82 -23.39 -28.58
CA ILE A 28 -6.71 -22.48 -27.45
C ILE A 28 -7.96 -22.64 -26.61
N ASP A 29 -7.76 -23.00 -25.35
CA ASP A 29 -8.83 -23.09 -24.36
C ASP A 29 -9.50 -21.72 -24.21
N ALA A 30 -10.79 -21.64 -24.56
CA ALA A 30 -11.57 -20.41 -24.51
C ALA A 30 -11.52 -19.73 -23.12
N ASN A 31 -11.41 -20.53 -22.04
CA ASN A 31 -11.28 -19.99 -20.68
C ASN A 31 -9.92 -19.32 -20.45
N LEU A 32 -8.86 -19.90 -21.02
CA LEU A 32 -7.51 -19.33 -20.92
C LEU A 32 -7.42 -17.99 -21.66
N ASP A 33 -8.03 -17.89 -22.82
CA ASP A 33 -8.08 -16.64 -23.59
C ASP A 33 -8.96 -15.58 -22.95
N ALA A 34 -10.10 -15.97 -22.37
CA ALA A 34 -10.92 -15.08 -21.56
C ALA A 34 -10.12 -14.54 -20.36
N CYS A 35 -9.38 -15.40 -19.65
CA CYS A 35 -8.52 -14.99 -18.54
C CYS A 35 -7.40 -14.02 -18.97
N ARG A 36 -6.74 -14.29 -20.11
CA ARG A 36 -5.70 -13.42 -20.67
C ARG A 36 -6.26 -12.05 -21.06
N THR A 37 -7.40 -12.05 -21.74
CA THR A 37 -8.09 -10.82 -22.15
C THR A 37 -8.54 -10.00 -20.94
N ALA A 38 -9.15 -10.64 -19.95
CA ALA A 38 -9.55 -9.99 -18.70
C ALA A 38 -8.35 -9.39 -17.96
N ARG A 39 -7.25 -10.14 -17.84
CA ARG A 39 -6.00 -9.65 -17.24
C ARG A 39 -5.46 -8.42 -17.96
N HIS A 40 -5.43 -8.46 -19.29
CA HIS A 40 -4.96 -7.34 -20.10
C HIS A 40 -5.87 -6.10 -19.94
N ALA A 41 -7.19 -6.29 -20.00
CA ALA A 41 -8.16 -5.22 -19.80
C ALA A 41 -8.03 -4.58 -18.41
N LEU A 42 -7.86 -5.38 -17.35
CA LEU A 42 -7.62 -4.87 -15.99
C LEU A 42 -6.34 -4.06 -15.90
N SER A 43 -5.25 -4.51 -16.53
CA SER A 43 -4.00 -3.76 -16.63
C SER A 43 -4.17 -2.40 -17.33
N LEU A 44 -4.96 -2.35 -18.41
CA LEU A 44 -5.26 -1.11 -19.12
C LEU A 44 -6.11 -0.14 -18.28
N ILE A 45 -7.15 -0.66 -17.62
CA ILE A 45 -8.02 0.13 -16.73
C ILE A 45 -7.21 0.71 -15.57
N ALA A 46 -6.37 -0.11 -14.93
CA ALA A 46 -5.51 0.33 -13.84
C ALA A 46 -4.54 1.43 -14.30
N SER A 47 -3.90 1.26 -15.46
CA SER A 47 -3.01 2.28 -16.01
C SER A 47 -3.73 3.58 -16.39
N ALA A 48 -4.98 3.50 -16.86
CA ALA A 48 -5.77 4.67 -17.24
C ALA A 48 -6.36 5.42 -16.03
N ARG A 49 -6.74 4.71 -14.97
CA ARG A 49 -7.43 5.27 -13.79
C ARG A 49 -6.93 4.63 -12.48
N PRO A 50 -5.67 4.88 -12.07
CA PRO A 50 -5.06 4.22 -10.92
C PRO A 50 -5.82 4.50 -9.62
N GLN A 51 -6.22 5.76 -9.38
CA GLN A 51 -6.93 6.16 -8.18
C GLN A 51 -8.28 5.44 -8.03
N ALA A 52 -9.06 5.35 -9.11
CA ALA A 52 -10.37 4.71 -9.08
C ALA A 52 -10.27 3.21 -8.74
N VAL A 53 -9.28 2.52 -9.33
CA VAL A 53 -9.04 1.10 -9.05
C VAL A 53 -8.63 0.88 -7.59
N ILE A 54 -7.67 1.67 -7.08
CA ILE A 54 -7.22 1.55 -5.69
C ILE A 54 -8.37 1.81 -4.71
N LEU A 55 -9.15 2.87 -4.93
CA LEU A 55 -10.28 3.21 -4.05
C LEU A 55 -11.40 2.18 -4.10
N ALA A 56 -11.69 1.61 -5.28
CA ALA A 56 -12.68 0.54 -5.41
C ALA A 56 -12.27 -0.72 -4.63
N LEU A 57 -11.01 -1.15 -4.76
CA LEU A 57 -10.47 -2.28 -4.01
C LEU A 57 -10.50 -2.02 -2.49
N SER A 58 -10.08 -0.82 -2.06
CA SER A 58 -10.10 -0.44 -0.65
C SER A 58 -11.52 -0.35 -0.08
N THR A 59 -12.48 0.13 -0.87
CA THR A 59 -13.90 0.15 -0.48
C THR A 59 -14.44 -1.27 -0.29
N GLU A 60 -14.04 -2.22 -1.14
CA GLU A 60 -14.42 -3.62 -1.00
C GLU A 60 -13.79 -4.27 0.26
N VAL A 61 -12.55 -3.92 0.61
CA VAL A 61 -11.94 -4.31 1.90
C VAL A 61 -12.76 -3.78 3.08
N ALA A 62 -13.12 -2.50 3.06
CA ALA A 62 -13.93 -1.89 4.11
C ALA A 62 -15.34 -2.51 4.22
N ARG A 63 -15.98 -2.78 3.08
CA ARG A 63 -17.28 -3.47 2.99
C ARG A 63 -17.20 -4.87 3.60
N PHE A 64 -16.15 -5.62 3.28
CA PHE A 64 -15.96 -6.95 3.84
C PHE A 64 -15.73 -6.90 5.35
N ASN A 65 -14.83 -6.03 5.82
CA ASN A 65 -14.50 -5.90 7.25
C ASN A 65 -15.72 -5.49 8.10
N SER A 66 -16.55 -4.58 7.60
CA SER A 66 -17.80 -4.19 8.28
C SER A 66 -18.84 -5.32 8.30
N SER A 67 -18.98 -6.07 7.20
CA SER A 67 -19.90 -7.22 7.14
C SER A 67 -19.52 -8.35 8.09
N SER A 68 -18.22 -8.63 8.22
CA SER A 68 -17.69 -9.66 9.13
C SER A 68 -17.88 -9.33 10.61
N GLN A 69 -17.99 -8.04 10.97
CA GLN A 69 -18.28 -7.64 12.36
C GLN A 69 -19.74 -7.87 12.76
N HIS A 70 -20.67 -7.89 11.82
CA HIS A 70 -22.11 -7.99 12.10
C HIS A 70 -22.67 -9.42 12.02
N GLN A 71 -21.92 -10.39 11.47
CA GLN A 71 -22.39 -11.77 11.32
C GLN A 71 -21.84 -12.68 12.43
N ALA A 72 -22.73 -13.18 13.29
CA ALA A 72 -22.43 -14.16 14.33
C ALA A 72 -22.42 -15.63 13.82
N ILE A 73 -22.44 -15.87 12.51
CA ILE A 73 -22.67 -17.21 11.93
C ILE A 73 -21.42 -17.78 11.25
N GLN A 74 -21.07 -18.96 11.75
CA GLN A 74 -19.99 -19.91 11.47
C GLN A 74 -19.83 -20.38 10.00
N HIS A 75 -19.59 -19.48 9.03
CA HIS A 75 -19.03 -19.89 7.75
C HIS A 75 -17.78 -19.08 7.40
N SER A 76 -16.69 -19.79 7.11
CA SER A 76 -15.43 -19.23 6.61
C SER A 76 -15.64 -18.61 5.23
N TYR A 77 -16.19 -17.39 5.19
CA TYR A 77 -16.34 -16.63 3.96
C TYR A 77 -14.99 -15.99 3.60
N ILE A 78 -14.27 -16.62 2.69
CA ILE A 78 -13.09 -16.00 2.08
C ILE A 78 -13.56 -14.87 1.18
N SER A 79 -13.07 -13.65 1.44
CA SER A 79 -13.45 -12.47 0.65
C SER A 79 -13.11 -12.66 -0.84
N PRO A 80 -13.91 -12.10 -1.77
CA PRO A 80 -13.62 -12.18 -3.19
C PRO A 80 -12.21 -11.66 -3.55
N LEU A 81 -11.77 -10.61 -2.85
CA LEU A 81 -10.42 -10.05 -3.01
C LEU A 81 -9.32 -11.05 -2.63
N VAL A 82 -9.49 -11.81 -1.55
CA VAL A 82 -8.53 -12.83 -1.14
C VAL A 82 -8.48 -13.98 -2.15
N ARG A 83 -9.64 -14.39 -2.71
CA ARG A 83 -9.71 -15.40 -3.78
C ARG A 83 -8.97 -14.98 -5.04
N SER A 84 -8.97 -13.67 -5.34
CA SER A 84 -8.29 -13.08 -6.49
C SER A 84 -6.98 -12.36 -6.12
N SER A 85 -6.40 -12.66 -4.96
CA SER A 85 -5.27 -11.93 -4.37
C SER A 85 -4.07 -11.85 -5.32
N VAL A 86 -3.75 -12.93 -6.04
CA VAL A 86 -2.66 -12.96 -7.02
C VAL A 86 -2.80 -11.86 -8.09
N GLU A 87 -4.01 -11.69 -8.63
CA GLU A 87 -4.28 -10.70 -9.68
C GLU A 87 -4.36 -9.28 -9.10
N VAL A 88 -4.91 -9.13 -7.89
CA VAL A 88 -4.92 -7.85 -7.17
C VAL A 88 -3.50 -7.37 -6.89
N LEU A 89 -2.64 -8.23 -6.33
CA LEU A 89 -1.23 -7.90 -6.05
C LEU A 89 -0.48 -7.55 -7.33
N ARG A 90 -0.68 -8.29 -8.43
CA ARG A 90 -0.09 -7.97 -9.74
C ARG A 90 -0.47 -6.58 -10.24
N ILE A 91 -1.74 -6.18 -10.09
CA ILE A 91 -2.21 -4.86 -10.50
C ILE A 91 -1.58 -3.77 -9.63
N ILE A 92 -1.57 -3.95 -8.30
CA ILE A 92 -0.97 -2.98 -7.37
C ILE A 92 0.55 -2.87 -7.59
N GLU A 93 1.23 -3.97 -7.92
CA GLU A 93 2.65 -3.98 -8.31
C GLU A 93 2.88 -3.17 -9.58
N GLN A 94 2.11 -3.43 -10.65
CA GLN A 94 2.17 -2.65 -11.89
C GLN A 94 1.95 -1.15 -11.63
N LEU A 95 0.98 -0.79 -10.79
CA LEU A 95 0.71 0.60 -10.43
C LEU A 95 1.86 1.23 -9.64
N THR A 96 2.46 0.48 -8.72
CA THR A 96 3.60 0.95 -7.93
C THR A 96 4.82 1.22 -8.81
N GLU A 97 5.02 0.42 -9.84
CA GLU A 97 6.14 0.57 -10.78
C GLU A 97 5.93 1.72 -11.76
N LYS A 98 4.73 1.83 -12.34
CA LYS A 98 4.46 2.78 -13.44
C LYS A 98 3.90 4.12 -12.98
N GLN A 99 3.27 4.18 -11.81
CA GLN A 99 2.49 5.34 -11.34
C GLN A 99 2.78 5.65 -9.86
N TYR A 100 4.06 5.68 -9.47
CA TYR A 100 4.50 5.89 -8.08
C TYR A 100 3.84 7.10 -7.40
N ASN A 101 3.77 8.25 -8.10
CA ASN A 101 3.22 9.51 -7.57
C ASN A 101 1.72 9.45 -7.27
N GLU A 102 0.98 8.57 -7.94
CA GLU A 102 -0.44 8.35 -7.66
C GLU A 102 -0.62 7.35 -6.51
N VAL A 103 0.22 6.32 -6.47
CA VAL A 103 0.22 5.30 -5.40
C VAL A 103 0.60 5.90 -4.05
N ILE A 104 1.61 6.77 -3.98
CA ILE A 104 2.05 7.38 -2.71
C ILE A 104 0.94 8.20 -2.04
N LYS A 105 0.09 8.90 -2.83
CA LYS A 105 -1.06 9.66 -2.31
C LYS A 105 -2.11 8.74 -1.67
N LEU A 106 -2.20 7.50 -2.15
CA LEU A 106 -3.16 6.47 -1.73
C LEU A 106 -2.48 5.31 -1.00
N ILE A 107 -1.33 5.55 -0.37
CA ILE A 107 -0.52 4.49 0.25
C ILE A 107 -1.25 3.78 1.40
N ILE A 108 -2.12 4.47 2.14
CA ILE A 108 -2.98 3.87 3.17
C ILE A 108 -3.96 2.86 2.54
N PRO A 109 -4.83 3.26 1.58
CA PRO A 109 -5.68 2.32 0.86
C PRO A 109 -4.91 1.12 0.26
N VAL A 110 -3.75 1.37 -0.36
CA VAL A 110 -2.89 0.31 -0.90
C VAL A 110 -2.42 -0.63 0.20
N GLY A 111 -1.99 -0.07 1.32
CA GLY A 111 -1.66 -0.79 2.54
C GLY A 111 -2.76 -1.71 3.03
N ASP A 112 -3.98 -1.18 3.16
CA ASP A 112 -5.16 -1.94 3.58
C ASP A 112 -5.42 -3.13 2.65
N ILE A 113 -5.32 -2.90 1.33
CA ILE A 113 -5.48 -3.96 0.31
C ILE A 113 -4.40 -5.03 0.47
N LEU A 114 -3.13 -4.64 0.66
CA LEU A 114 -2.02 -5.58 0.84
C LEU A 114 -2.20 -6.42 2.10
N VAL A 115 -2.54 -5.79 3.23
CA VAL A 115 -2.79 -6.50 4.51
C VAL A 115 -3.98 -7.44 4.40
N HIS A 116 -5.02 -7.05 3.66
CA HIS A 116 -6.22 -7.88 3.45
C HIS A 116 -5.95 -9.06 2.52
N CYS A 117 -5.19 -8.85 1.44
CA CYS A 117 -4.89 -9.90 0.46
C CYS A 117 -3.79 -10.86 0.93
N ILE A 118 -2.85 -10.38 1.75
CA ILE A 118 -1.74 -11.19 2.27
C ILE A 118 -2.11 -11.59 3.70
N GLU A 119 -2.72 -12.78 3.83
CA GLU A 119 -3.20 -13.28 5.11
C GLU A 119 -2.11 -13.31 6.20
N ALA A 120 -2.50 -13.09 7.46
CA ALA A 120 -1.61 -13.05 8.61
C ALA A 120 -0.70 -14.30 8.78
N PRO A 121 -1.15 -15.54 8.51
CA PRO A 121 -0.28 -16.72 8.56
C PRO A 121 0.89 -16.64 7.56
N THR A 122 0.63 -16.10 6.37
CA THR A 122 1.64 -15.92 5.32
C THR A 122 2.67 -14.86 5.71
N LEU A 123 2.21 -13.75 6.33
CA LEU A 123 3.09 -12.70 6.88
C LEU A 123 3.92 -13.15 8.10
N LYS A 124 3.52 -14.25 8.77
CA LYS A 124 4.32 -14.84 9.83
C LYS A 124 5.53 -15.59 9.28
N ALA A 125 5.37 -16.29 8.15
CA ALA A 125 6.43 -17.07 7.52
C ALA A 125 7.30 -16.26 6.56
N ASN A 126 6.74 -15.20 5.96
CA ASN A 126 7.42 -14.34 4.99
C ASN A 126 7.25 -12.87 5.38
N THR A 127 8.26 -12.05 5.09
CA THR A 127 8.14 -10.59 5.29
C THR A 127 7.24 -9.97 4.21
N LEU A 128 6.56 -8.86 4.54
CA LEU A 128 5.79 -8.10 3.56
C LEU A 128 6.65 -7.72 2.33
N SER A 129 7.91 -7.37 2.58
CA SER A 129 8.91 -7.03 1.56
C SER A 129 9.29 -8.19 0.64
N LYS A 130 9.07 -9.45 1.04
CA LYS A 130 9.30 -10.64 0.20
C LYS A 130 8.06 -10.96 -0.63
N MET A 131 6.86 -10.72 -0.09
CA MET A 131 5.60 -11.01 -0.78
C MET A 131 5.17 -9.90 -1.73
N PHE A 132 5.52 -8.66 -1.42
CA PHE A 132 5.31 -7.51 -2.27
C PHE A 132 6.57 -6.62 -2.25
N PRO A 133 7.63 -7.01 -3.00
CA PRO A 133 8.89 -6.26 -3.07
C PRO A 133 8.78 -4.76 -3.36
N PRO A 134 7.84 -4.30 -4.22
CA PRO A 134 7.71 -2.87 -4.50
C PRO A 134 7.39 -2.01 -3.27
N ILE A 135 6.88 -2.59 -2.16
CA ILE A 135 6.58 -1.82 -0.93
C ILE A 135 7.82 -1.14 -0.34
N GLN A 136 9.02 -1.71 -0.57
CA GLN A 136 10.28 -1.20 -0.04
C GLN A 136 10.63 0.19 -0.58
N LYS A 137 9.99 0.62 -1.68
CA LYS A 137 10.14 1.97 -2.25
C LYS A 137 9.41 3.04 -1.43
N PHE A 138 8.55 2.65 -0.48
CA PHE A 138 7.77 3.56 0.34
C PHE A 138 8.27 3.57 1.78
N HIS A 139 9.13 4.54 2.12
CA HIS A 139 9.67 4.69 3.47
C HIS A 139 8.62 5.08 4.53
N MET A 140 7.42 5.46 4.09
CA MET A 140 6.24 5.65 4.96
C MET A 140 5.51 4.34 5.28
N VAL A 141 6.05 3.19 4.91
CA VAL A 141 5.53 1.86 5.26
C VAL A 141 6.62 1.06 5.98
N ALA A 142 6.31 0.52 7.14
CA ALA A 142 7.22 -0.35 7.89
C ALA A 142 6.50 -1.61 8.39
N TYR A 143 7.23 -2.72 8.35
CA TYR A 143 6.82 -4.00 8.91
C TYR A 143 7.73 -4.37 10.09
N CYS A 144 7.13 -4.64 11.24
CA CYS A 144 7.83 -5.17 12.40
C CYS A 144 7.45 -6.64 12.61
N SER A 145 8.38 -7.54 12.32
CA SER A 145 8.20 -8.99 12.54
C SER A 145 8.07 -9.34 14.03
N THR A 146 8.83 -8.68 14.91
CA THR A 146 8.81 -8.90 16.37
C THR A 146 7.43 -8.61 16.97
N SER A 147 6.86 -7.44 16.67
CA SER A 147 5.55 -7.04 17.18
C SER A 147 4.38 -7.52 16.31
N ARG A 148 4.66 -8.07 15.12
CA ARG A 148 3.70 -8.41 14.06
C ARG A 148 2.77 -7.26 13.71
N ARG A 149 3.37 -6.11 13.40
CA ARG A 149 2.65 -4.88 13.05
C ARG A 149 3.11 -4.32 11.71
N ILE A 150 2.18 -3.74 10.97
CA ILE A 150 2.47 -2.92 9.78
C ILE A 150 2.03 -1.50 10.08
N ALA A 151 2.92 -0.53 9.91
CA ALA A 151 2.62 0.90 10.04
C ALA A 151 2.65 1.56 8.66
N ILE A 152 1.70 2.46 8.41
CA ILE A 152 1.49 3.12 7.13
C ILE A 152 1.17 4.59 7.37
N GLY A 153 2.02 5.47 6.87
CA GLY A 153 1.87 6.91 6.96
C GLY A 153 1.28 7.49 5.68
N GLY A 154 0.23 8.29 5.80
CA GLY A 154 -0.46 8.92 4.67
C GLY A 154 0.03 10.32 4.36
N ALA A 155 -0.39 10.82 3.18
CA ALA A 155 -0.10 12.18 2.71
C ALA A 155 -0.75 13.29 3.55
N ASN A 156 -1.73 12.96 4.41
CA ASN A 156 -2.42 13.91 5.29
C ASN A 156 -1.97 13.78 6.76
N GLY A 157 -0.83 13.13 7.03
CA GLY A 157 -0.32 12.95 8.39
C GLY A 157 -1.04 11.90 9.24
N LYS A 158 -2.03 11.19 8.65
CA LYS A 158 -2.64 10.02 9.28
C LYS A 158 -1.67 8.86 9.30
N LEU A 159 -1.62 8.18 10.43
CA LEU A 159 -0.87 6.96 10.65
C LEU A 159 -1.84 5.81 10.91
N VAL A 160 -1.74 4.76 10.11
CA VAL A 160 -2.49 3.52 10.29
C VAL A 160 -1.54 2.43 10.78
N ILE A 161 -1.94 1.71 11.82
CA ILE A 161 -1.20 0.56 12.33
C ILE A 161 -2.10 -0.66 12.31
N HIS A 162 -1.69 -1.66 11.53
CA HIS A 162 -2.32 -2.98 11.49
C HIS A 162 -1.62 -3.91 12.48
N ASP A 163 -2.37 -4.39 13.46
CA ASP A 163 -1.97 -5.51 14.31
C ASP A 163 -2.39 -6.82 13.64
N LEU A 164 -1.39 -7.56 13.14
CA LEU A 164 -1.61 -8.82 12.43
C LEU A 164 -1.98 -9.98 13.37
N LYS A 165 -1.85 -9.80 14.70
CA LYS A 165 -2.28 -10.82 15.69
C LYS A 165 -3.78 -10.74 15.93
N SER A 166 -4.29 -9.52 16.05
CA SER A 166 -5.70 -9.27 16.37
C SER A 166 -6.55 -8.95 15.14
N SER A 167 -5.92 -8.82 13.97
CA SER A 167 -6.57 -8.36 12.72
C SER A 167 -7.30 -7.03 12.90
N LYS A 168 -6.74 -6.15 13.73
CA LYS A 168 -7.29 -4.81 14.00
C LYS A 168 -6.38 -3.74 13.42
N ALA A 169 -7.00 -2.66 12.95
CA ALA A 169 -6.29 -1.45 12.54
C ALA A 169 -6.56 -0.33 13.54
N GLN A 170 -5.53 0.47 13.83
CA GLN A 170 -5.65 1.70 14.59
C GLN A 170 -5.28 2.87 13.70
N VAL A 171 -6.06 3.94 13.74
CA VAL A 171 -5.80 5.16 12.99
C VAL A 171 -5.57 6.28 13.98
N VAL A 172 -4.45 6.98 13.85
CA VAL A 172 -4.13 8.16 14.65
C VAL A 172 -3.66 9.30 13.76
N GLN A 173 -3.85 10.54 14.20
CA GLN A 173 -3.25 11.70 13.56
C GLN A 173 -1.86 11.90 14.15
N ALA A 174 -0.81 11.61 13.37
CA ALA A 174 0.56 11.71 13.87
C ALA A 174 1.19 13.08 13.60
N HIS A 175 0.87 13.66 12.44
CA HIS A 175 1.32 14.97 11.96
C HIS A 175 0.16 15.65 11.21
N ASN A 176 0.26 16.93 10.87
CA ASN A 176 -0.72 17.63 10.02
C ASN A 176 -0.29 17.69 8.55
N GLN A 177 0.89 17.14 8.24
CA GLN A 177 1.53 17.15 6.94
C GLN A 177 1.95 15.72 6.55
N PRO A 178 2.33 15.45 5.28
CA PRO A 178 2.69 14.11 4.82
C PRO A 178 3.71 13.42 5.73
N ILE A 179 3.43 12.16 6.09
CA ILE A 179 4.44 11.32 6.73
C ILE A 179 5.43 10.87 5.66
N THR A 180 6.69 11.22 5.85
CA THR A 180 7.74 11.01 4.85
C THR A 180 8.56 9.76 5.09
N ALA A 181 8.73 9.37 6.37
CA ALA A 181 9.37 8.12 6.73
C ALA A 181 8.81 7.61 8.07
N LEU A 182 8.82 6.29 8.26
CA LEU A 182 8.56 5.67 9.56
C LEU A 182 9.36 4.38 9.70
N ASP A 183 9.68 3.99 10.93
CA ASP A 183 10.28 2.69 11.22
C ASP A 183 10.04 2.26 12.66
N PHE A 184 10.06 0.95 12.91
CA PHE A 184 9.97 0.39 14.25
C PHE A 184 11.35 0.21 14.86
N SER A 185 11.43 0.33 16.19
CA SER A 185 12.59 -0.14 16.94
C SER A 185 12.78 -1.65 16.74
N SER A 186 14.02 -2.14 16.89
CA SER A 186 14.34 -3.57 16.72
C SER A 186 13.58 -4.49 17.68
N ASP A 187 13.28 -4.01 18.89
CA ASP A 187 12.43 -4.70 19.88
C ASP A 187 10.92 -4.57 19.59
N GLY A 188 10.56 -3.78 18.58
CA GLY A 188 9.19 -3.55 18.14
C GLY A 188 8.33 -2.77 19.12
N LYS A 189 8.89 -2.10 20.14
CA LYS A 189 8.12 -1.36 21.15
C LYS A 189 7.79 0.06 20.72
N VAL A 190 8.71 0.73 20.04
CA VAL A 190 8.61 2.13 19.63
C VAL A 190 8.46 2.20 18.11
N LEU A 191 7.58 3.08 17.65
CA LEU A 191 7.46 3.47 16.25
C LEU A 191 7.90 4.92 16.11
N CYS A 192 8.88 5.17 15.25
CA CYS A 192 9.30 6.51 14.89
C CYS A 192 8.57 6.93 13.61
N VAL A 193 8.05 8.15 13.60
CA VAL A 193 7.36 8.75 12.46
C VAL A 193 7.99 10.11 12.18
N TYR A 194 8.40 10.34 10.94
CA TYR A 194 9.07 11.55 10.50
C TYR A 194 8.18 12.30 9.50
N CYS A 195 8.07 13.60 9.71
CA CYS A 195 7.46 14.55 8.80
C CYS A 195 8.47 15.65 8.45
N ALA A 196 8.97 15.62 7.22
CA ALA A 196 9.93 16.60 6.72
C ALA A 196 9.35 18.02 6.71
N THR A 197 8.08 18.17 6.31
CA THR A 197 7.43 19.47 6.20
C THR A 197 7.29 20.18 7.53
N GLU A 198 7.06 19.44 8.60
CA GLU A 198 6.96 19.99 9.95
C GLU A 198 8.31 20.05 10.67
N ALA A 199 9.40 19.57 10.06
CA ALA A 199 10.70 19.43 10.70
C ALA A 199 10.64 18.61 11.99
N LYS A 200 9.84 17.54 12.03
CA LYS A 200 9.53 16.81 13.27
C LYS A 200 9.63 15.30 13.14
N VAL A 201 10.10 14.70 14.22
CA VAL A 201 9.97 13.27 14.50
C VAL A 201 9.06 13.07 15.71
N SER A 202 8.09 12.16 15.60
CA SER A 202 7.25 11.71 16.71
C SER A 202 7.51 10.24 17.03
N LEU A 203 7.56 9.92 18.33
CA LEU A 203 7.75 8.56 18.84
C LEU A 203 6.44 8.04 19.43
N TRP A 204 6.04 6.85 19.02
CA TRP A 204 4.76 6.24 19.36
C TRP A 204 4.96 4.89 20.04
N GLN A 205 4.15 4.61 21.06
CA GLN A 205 4.15 3.35 21.79
C GLN A 205 2.72 2.87 22.01
N SER A 206 2.52 1.56 21.94
CA SER A 206 1.24 0.95 22.32
C SER A 206 1.17 0.89 23.84
N GLN A 207 0.20 1.56 24.44
CA GLN A 207 -0.10 1.45 25.85
C GLN A 207 -1.19 0.41 26.05
N MET A 208 -0.87 -0.61 26.85
CA MET A 208 -1.86 -1.55 27.35
C MET A 208 -2.79 -0.82 28.31
N SER A 209 -4.10 -1.09 28.18
CA SER A 209 -5.06 -0.59 29.15
C SER A 209 -4.72 -1.17 30.53
N PHE A 210 -4.57 -0.29 31.53
CA PHE A 210 -4.09 -0.61 32.89
C PHE A 210 -4.97 -1.62 33.65
N LEU A 211 -6.15 -1.97 33.14
CA LEU A 211 -7.06 -2.94 33.74
C LEU A 211 -7.43 -4.11 32.81
N GLY A 212 -6.77 -4.28 31.65
CA GLY A 212 -7.08 -5.36 30.69
C GLY A 212 -8.46 -5.29 30.03
N MET A 213 -9.31 -4.35 30.45
CA MET A 213 -10.68 -4.15 29.99
C MET A 213 -10.81 -3.15 28.84
N GLY A 214 -9.71 -2.52 28.39
CA GLY A 214 -9.72 -1.54 27.30
C GLY A 214 -8.84 -1.97 26.13
N GLN A 215 -9.17 -1.51 24.92
CA GLN A 215 -8.31 -1.75 23.76
C GLN A 215 -6.95 -1.08 23.96
N ASN A 216 -5.88 -1.76 23.56
CA ASN A 216 -4.55 -1.16 23.50
C ASN A 216 -4.63 0.10 22.64
N SER A 217 -4.07 1.21 23.11
CA SER A 217 -4.10 2.48 22.37
C SER A 217 -2.69 2.91 22.02
N LEU A 218 -2.50 3.39 20.79
CA LEU A 218 -1.23 3.98 20.40
C LEU A 218 -1.16 5.42 20.92
N LYS A 219 -0.12 5.75 21.67
CA LYS A 219 0.11 7.10 22.19
C LYS A 219 1.43 7.68 21.71
N CYS A 220 1.42 8.98 21.44
CA CYS A 220 2.62 9.75 21.19
C CYS A 220 3.36 9.97 22.51
N MET A 221 4.57 9.44 22.60
CA MET A 221 5.44 9.56 23.77
C MET A 221 6.24 10.85 23.76
N LYS A 222 6.72 11.25 22.57
CA LYS A 222 7.63 12.38 22.41
C LYS A 222 7.57 12.92 21.00
N VAL A 223 7.70 14.23 20.88
CA VAL A 223 7.92 14.94 19.61
C VAL A 223 9.23 15.69 19.71
N MET A 224 10.04 15.60 18.67
CA MET A 224 11.38 16.18 18.61
C MET A 224 11.56 16.93 17.29
N GLN A 225 12.42 17.95 17.32
CA GLN A 225 12.84 18.63 16.11
C GLN A 225 13.74 17.71 15.27
N ALA A 226 13.58 17.80 13.96
CA ALA A 226 14.36 17.10 12.96
C ALA A 226 14.65 18.07 11.80
N PRO A 227 15.67 17.81 10.97
CA PRO A 227 15.95 18.67 9.81
C PRO A 227 14.73 18.78 8.88
N ALA A 228 14.39 19.99 8.46
CA ALA A 228 13.49 20.21 7.34
C ALA A 228 14.31 20.17 6.06
N GLU A 229 14.13 19.15 5.23
CA GLU A 229 14.69 19.12 3.89
C GLU A 229 13.65 18.61 2.92
N PHE A 230 13.68 19.16 1.71
CA PHE A 230 12.80 18.80 0.60
C PHE A 230 13.67 18.49 -0.63
N PRO A 231 13.17 17.71 -1.60
CA PRO A 231 13.89 17.52 -2.85
C PRO A 231 14.04 18.88 -3.54
N ILE A 232 15.22 19.15 -4.11
CA ILE A 232 15.41 20.32 -4.95
C ILE A 232 14.65 20.05 -6.25
N GLU A 233 13.65 20.86 -6.56
CA GLU A 233 12.96 20.83 -7.86
C GLU A 233 13.81 21.60 -8.87
N THR A 234 14.67 20.89 -9.62
CA THR A 234 15.38 21.50 -10.76
C THR A 234 14.36 21.72 -11.90
N PRO A 235 14.22 22.94 -12.45
CA PRO A 235 13.32 23.17 -13.58
C PRO A 235 13.68 22.29 -14.78
N GLY A 236 12.77 21.41 -15.21
CA GLY A 236 12.96 20.50 -16.35
C GLY A 236 13.43 19.09 -16.00
N GLU A 237 13.74 18.79 -14.73
CA GLU A 237 14.04 17.44 -14.26
C GLU A 237 12.80 16.77 -13.64
N THR A 238 12.78 15.44 -13.64
CA THR A 238 11.74 14.68 -12.96
C THR A 238 11.83 14.93 -11.44
N PRO A 239 10.70 15.19 -10.74
CA PRO A 239 10.72 15.44 -9.31
C PRO A 239 11.36 14.25 -8.58
N GLN A 240 12.43 14.53 -7.82
CA GLN A 240 13.12 13.47 -7.08
C GLN A 240 12.21 12.90 -6.00
N ILE A 241 12.10 11.56 -5.97
CA ILE A 241 11.35 10.85 -4.94
C ILE A 241 12.01 11.13 -3.58
N PHE A 242 11.25 11.67 -2.64
CA PHE A 242 11.74 11.90 -1.28
C PHE A 242 12.05 10.57 -0.59
N ARG A 243 13.34 10.29 -0.37
CA ARG A 243 13.83 9.05 0.25
C ARG A 243 14.51 9.33 1.58
N ALA A 244 13.72 9.76 2.58
CA ALA A 244 14.21 9.73 3.96
C ALA A 244 14.07 8.32 4.54
N LYS A 245 15.03 7.89 5.34
CA LYS A 245 14.99 6.60 6.03
C LYS A 245 15.37 6.77 7.49
N ILE A 246 14.64 6.10 8.36
CA ILE A 246 14.95 6.03 9.79
C ILE A 246 15.70 4.73 10.04
N ILE A 247 16.75 4.79 10.87
CA ILE A 247 17.50 3.63 11.34
C ILE A 247 17.65 3.75 12.85
N PHE A 248 17.17 2.75 13.60
CA PHE A 248 17.43 2.69 15.03
C PHE A 248 18.85 2.17 15.30
N ASN A 249 19.66 2.96 15.99
CA ASN A 249 21.03 2.57 16.40
C ASN A 249 21.08 2.04 17.84
N GLY A 250 19.93 1.98 18.50
CA GLY A 250 19.79 1.56 19.89
C GLY A 250 18.39 1.87 20.43
N PRO A 251 18.11 1.54 21.69
CA PRO A 251 16.79 1.75 22.29
C PRO A 251 16.40 3.22 22.48
N LYS A 252 17.41 4.11 22.53
CA LYS A 252 17.26 5.55 22.80
C LYS A 252 17.87 6.46 21.73
N SER A 253 18.27 5.89 20.59
CA SER A 253 18.93 6.66 19.54
C SER A 253 18.57 6.13 18.16
N LEU A 254 18.31 7.05 17.24
CA LEU A 254 18.06 6.76 15.83
C LEU A 254 18.87 7.72 14.95
N THR A 255 19.16 7.28 13.72
CA THR A 255 19.66 8.11 12.64
C THR A 255 18.54 8.32 11.63
N LEU A 256 18.28 9.58 11.31
CA LEU A 256 17.48 9.98 10.15
C LEU A 256 18.44 10.24 8.98
N MET A 257 18.37 9.39 7.96
CA MET A 257 19.06 9.61 6.69
C MET A 257 18.14 10.42 5.78
N LEU A 258 18.63 11.56 5.31
CA LEU A 258 17.91 12.49 4.45
C LEU A 258 18.18 12.16 2.97
N PRO A 259 17.33 12.62 2.03
CA PRO A 259 17.48 12.29 0.61
C PRO A 259 18.81 12.75 -0.01
N ASN A 260 19.45 13.79 0.53
CA ASN A 260 20.75 14.30 0.08
C ASN A 260 21.95 13.51 0.64
N GLY A 261 21.71 12.41 1.36
CA GLY A 261 22.74 11.60 1.99
C GLY A 261 23.23 12.12 3.34
N ARG A 262 22.71 13.26 3.83
CA ARG A 262 23.04 13.74 5.18
C ARG A 262 22.38 12.85 6.22
N GLU A 263 23.09 12.65 7.31
CA GLU A 263 22.62 11.90 8.46
C GLU A 263 22.39 12.84 9.65
N SER A 264 21.26 12.70 10.31
CA SER A 264 20.96 13.40 11.55
C SER A 264 20.70 12.39 12.66
N ARG A 265 21.57 12.39 13.67
CA ARG A 265 21.41 11.53 14.84
C ARG A 265 20.49 12.20 15.85
N ILE A 266 19.44 11.49 16.24
CA ILE A 266 18.45 11.92 17.22
C ILE A 266 18.52 10.96 18.41
N THR A 267 18.81 11.51 19.58
CA THR A 267 18.84 10.76 20.84
C THR A 267 17.68 11.20 21.72
N PHE A 268 16.97 10.27 22.33
CA PHE A 268 15.83 10.55 23.20
C PHE A 268 16.05 9.92 24.58
N GLY A 269 16.13 10.79 25.58
CA GLY A 269 16.18 10.44 27.01
C GLY A 269 14.89 9.79 27.50
#